data_AF-A0A815ZIF8-F1
#
_entry.id   AF-A0A815ZIF8-F1
#
_cell.length_a   1.000
_cell.length_b   1.000
_cell.length_c   1.000
_cell.angle_alpha   90.00
_cell.angle_beta   90.00
_cell.angle_gamma   90.00
#
_symmetry.space_group_name_H-M   'P 1'
#
loop_
_entity.id
_entity.type
_entity.pdbx_description
1 polymer ?
#
loop_
_entity_poly.entity_id
_entity_poly.type
_entity_poly.pdbx_seq_one_letter_code
_entity_poly.pdbx_strand_id
1 'polypeptide(L)'
;MSSGFRRDLKVLVFTSDVEIAAKVESHLHSLGYQATVIALENCAKFDQIVEDLLRREAFDGVAIGGRINQRHPQAQLDDETFHWFNRLVNIIHECASKSKIILNKDLADLEPAIKRVFV
;
A
#
# COMPACT_ATOMS: atom_id res chain seq x y z
N MET A 1 -1.93 -3.92 30.79
CA MET A 1 -2.64 -2.91 29.96
C MET A 1 -2.59 -3.42 28.54
N SER A 2 -3.69 -3.97 28.04
CA SER A 2 -3.75 -4.52 26.68
C SER A 2 -3.77 -3.36 25.69
N SER A 3 -2.66 -3.12 24.98
CA SER A 3 -2.64 -2.23 23.82
C SER A 3 -3.52 -2.87 22.74
N GLY A 4 -4.80 -2.53 22.76
CA GLY A 4 -5.80 -3.08 21.87
C GLY A 4 -5.53 -2.66 20.45
N PHE A 5 -4.92 -3.54 19.67
CA PHE A 5 -4.79 -3.37 18.22
C PHE A 5 -6.18 -3.13 17.62
N ARG A 6 -6.36 -1.95 17.00
CA ARG A 6 -7.58 -1.62 16.27
C ARG A 6 -7.67 -2.47 15.02
N ARG A 7 -8.65 -3.37 14.98
CA ARG A 7 -8.91 -4.19 13.79
C ARG A 7 -9.69 -3.44 12.72
N ASP A 8 -10.29 -2.30 13.04
CA ASP A 8 -11.08 -1.47 12.14
C ASP A 8 -10.25 -0.53 11.24
N LEU A 9 -8.92 -0.68 11.21
CA LEU A 9 -8.04 0.17 10.40
C LEU A 9 -8.37 0.09 8.91
N LYS A 10 -8.54 1.26 8.29
CA LYS A 10 -8.65 1.42 6.85
C LYS A 10 -7.27 1.48 6.22
N VAL A 11 -6.94 0.50 5.38
CA VAL A 11 -5.62 0.38 4.77
C VAL A 11 -5.76 0.33 3.25
N LEU A 12 -5.10 1.26 2.57
CA LEU A 12 -4.88 1.18 1.13
C LEU A 12 -3.60 0.40 0.86
N VAL A 13 -3.62 -0.58 -0.05
CA VAL A 13 -2.45 -1.36 -0.43
C VAL A 13 -2.26 -1.31 -1.93
N PHE A 14 -1.03 -1.08 -2.36
CA PHE A 14 -0.65 -1.15 -3.77
C PHE A 14 0.08 -2.47 -4.08
N THR A 15 -0.26 -3.13 -5.18
CA THR A 15 0.34 -4.41 -5.62
C THR A 15 0.73 -4.38 -7.11
N SER A 16 1.45 -5.40 -7.57
CA SER A 16 1.97 -5.54 -8.94
C SER A 16 0.94 -6.02 -9.98
N ASP A 17 -0.07 -6.78 -9.55
CA ASP A 17 -1.06 -7.39 -10.44
C ASP A 17 -2.37 -7.71 -9.70
N VAL A 18 -3.42 -7.95 -10.50
CA VAL A 18 -4.81 -8.14 -10.04
C VAL A 18 -5.00 -9.44 -9.27
N GLU A 19 -4.28 -10.51 -9.63
CA GLU A 19 -4.41 -11.79 -8.93
C GLU A 19 -3.86 -11.70 -7.51
N ILE A 20 -2.72 -11.02 -7.35
CA ILE A 20 -2.15 -10.72 -6.05
C ILE A 20 -3.06 -9.77 -5.26
N ALA A 21 -3.62 -8.74 -5.90
CA ALA A 21 -4.51 -7.78 -5.23
C ALA A 21 -5.67 -8.47 -4.51
N ALA A 22 -6.38 -9.36 -5.21
CA ALA A 22 -7.53 -10.08 -4.64
C ALA A 22 -7.14 -10.97 -3.44
N LYS A 23 -5.99 -11.66 -3.53
CA LYS A 23 -5.47 -12.50 -2.44
C LYS A 23 -5.13 -11.67 -1.21
N VAL A 24 -4.48 -10.52 -1.40
CA VAL A 24 -4.11 -9.60 -0.32
C VAL A 24 -5.33 -8.99 0.33
N GLU A 25 -6.31 -8.55 -0.47
CA GLU A 25 -7.55 -7.96 0.05
C GLU A 25 -8.31 -8.96 0.92
N SER A 26 -8.54 -10.17 0.39
CA SER A 26 -9.20 -11.24 1.13
C SER A 26 -8.46 -11.60 2.43
N HIS A 27 -7.13 -11.67 2.38
CA HIS A 27 -6.32 -11.95 3.56
C HIS A 27 -6.45 -10.86 4.63
N LEU A 28 -6.36 -9.58 4.26
CA LEU A 28 -6.49 -8.48 5.21
C LEU A 28 -7.91 -8.38 5.78
N HIS A 29 -8.94 -8.59 4.97
CA HIS A 29 -10.32 -8.65 5.47
C HIS A 29 -10.49 -9.80 6.48
N SER A 30 -9.87 -10.97 6.24
CA SER A 30 -9.89 -12.10 7.18
C SER A 30 -9.28 -11.77 8.55
N LEU A 31 -8.35 -10.81 8.59
CA LEU A 31 -7.69 -10.32 9.80
C LEU A 31 -8.44 -9.14 10.46
N GLY A 32 -9.50 -8.65 9.82
CA GLY A 32 -10.41 -7.62 10.32
C GLY A 32 -10.23 -6.24 9.69
N TYR A 33 -9.17 -6.02 8.91
CA TYR A 33 -8.88 -4.72 8.30
C TYR A 33 -9.94 -4.32 7.27
N GLN A 34 -10.21 -3.02 7.17
CA GLN A 34 -10.94 -2.43 6.05
C GLN A 34 -9.93 -2.13 4.93
N ALA A 35 -9.52 -3.17 4.21
CA ALA A 35 -8.50 -3.05 3.17
C ALA A 35 -9.11 -2.70 1.81
N THR A 36 -8.45 -1.79 1.09
CA THR A 36 -8.64 -1.55 -0.34
C THR A 36 -7.33 -1.87 -1.04
N VAL A 37 -7.34 -2.79 -2.01
CA VAL A 37 -6.11 -3.22 -2.68
C VAL A 37 -6.17 -2.91 -4.16
N ILE A 38 -5.18 -2.15 -4.65
CA ILE A 38 -5.10 -1.75 -6.05
C ILE A 38 -3.85 -2.34 -6.67
N ALA A 39 -4.07 -3.12 -7.72
CA ALA A 39 -3.02 -3.50 -8.66
C ALA A 39 -2.67 -2.28 -9.52
N LEU A 40 -1.48 -1.72 -9.32
CA LEU A 40 -1.00 -0.61 -10.13
C LEU A 40 0.01 -1.16 -11.13
N GLU A 41 -0.51 -1.54 -12.29
CA GLU A 41 0.32 -1.64 -13.49
C GLU A 41 0.82 -0.25 -13.85
N ASN A 42 2.04 -0.14 -14.37
CA ASN A 42 2.61 1.12 -14.85
C ASN A 42 1.68 1.71 -15.93
N CYS A 43 0.80 2.62 -15.53
CA CYS A 43 -0.23 3.19 -16.39
C CYS A 43 -0.12 4.72 -16.40
N ALA A 44 -0.37 5.33 -17.56
CA ALA A 44 -0.25 6.78 -17.76
C ALA A 44 -1.16 7.62 -16.85
N LYS A 45 -2.17 6.99 -16.22
CA LYS A 45 -3.14 7.64 -15.33
C LYS A 45 -2.90 7.31 -13.85
N PHE A 46 -1.75 6.75 -13.51
CA PHE A 46 -1.40 6.34 -12.15
C PHE A 46 -1.64 7.46 -11.14
N ASP A 47 -1.07 8.64 -11.38
CA ASP A 47 -1.12 9.77 -10.46
C ASP A 47 -2.58 10.17 -10.19
N GLN A 48 -3.39 10.32 -11.24
CA GLN A 48 -4.80 10.68 -11.14
C GLN A 48 -5.63 9.64 -10.37
N ILE A 49 -5.41 8.35 -10.59
CA ILE A 49 -6.15 7.28 -9.89
C ILE A 49 -5.84 7.30 -8.39
N VAL A 50 -4.56 7.44 -8.03
CA VAL A 50 -4.14 7.47 -6.63
C VAL A 50 -4.66 8.74 -5.95
N GLU A 51 -4.53 9.89 -6.60
CA GLU A 51 -5.06 11.16 -6.09
C GLU A 51 -6.57 11.10 -5.86
N ASP A 52 -7.34 10.65 -6.86
CA ASP A 52 -8.79 10.55 -6.76
C ASP A 52 -9.20 9.66 -5.59
N LEU A 53 -8.53 8.53 -5.39
CA LEU A 53 -8.83 7.63 -4.30
C LEU A 53 -8.51 8.24 -2.93
N LEU A 54 -7.31 8.78 -2.77
CA LEU A 54 -6.86 9.36 -1.51
C LEU A 54 -7.66 10.61 -1.12
N ARG A 55 -8.19 11.35 -2.10
CA ARG A 55 -9.07 12.50 -1.84
C ARG A 55 -10.51 12.10 -1.55
N ARG A 56 -10.99 10.96 -2.09
CA ARG A 56 -12.35 10.46 -1.86
C ARG A 56 -12.51 9.79 -0.51
N GLU A 57 -11.48 9.08 -0.05
CA GLU A 57 -11.54 8.30 1.18
C GLU A 57 -10.30 8.50 2.05
N ALA A 58 -10.54 8.68 3.35
CA ALA A 58 -9.47 8.75 4.33
C ALA A 58 -9.05 7.34 4.76
N PHE A 59 -7.77 7.03 4.58
CA PHE A 59 -7.14 5.80 5.05
C PHE A 59 -6.32 6.07 6.31
N ASP A 60 -6.31 5.14 7.24
CA ASP A 60 -5.40 5.19 8.39
C ASP A 60 -3.95 4.96 7.92
N GLY A 61 -3.78 4.06 6.94
CA GLY A 61 -2.48 3.69 6.40
C GLY A 61 -2.48 3.40 4.91
N VAL A 62 -1.35 3.67 4.27
CA VAL A 62 -1.08 3.36 2.86
C VAL A 62 0.15 2.47 2.80
N ALA A 63 -0.04 1.23 2.37
CA ALA A 63 1.01 0.23 2.24
C ALA A 63 1.59 0.19 0.82
N ILE A 64 2.91 0.32 0.74
CA ILE A 64 3.70 0.29 -0.48
C ILE A 64 4.58 -0.96 -0.41
N GLY A 65 4.19 -1.99 -1.15
CA GLY A 65 4.94 -3.24 -1.28
C GLY A 65 6.22 -3.07 -2.12
N GLY A 66 7.28 -3.76 -1.70
CA GLY A 66 8.58 -3.76 -2.37
C GLY A 66 8.57 -4.37 -3.77
N ARG A 67 7.48 -5.04 -4.15
CA ARG A 67 7.29 -5.66 -5.46
C ARG A 67 6.42 -4.88 -6.43
N ILE A 68 5.92 -3.69 -6.08
CA ILE A 68 4.99 -2.96 -6.97
C ILE A 68 5.62 -2.65 -8.34
N ASN A 69 6.96 -2.69 -8.46
CA ASN A 69 7.65 -2.61 -9.75
C ASN A 69 8.62 -3.77 -10.06
N GLN A 70 8.76 -4.76 -9.18
CA GLN A 70 9.70 -5.86 -9.41
C GLN A 70 9.01 -7.05 -10.08
N ARG A 71 9.02 -7.07 -11.42
CA ARG A 71 8.88 -8.32 -12.18
C ARG A 71 9.95 -9.36 -11.79
N HIS A 72 11.06 -8.93 -11.17
CA HIS A 72 12.16 -9.80 -10.75
C HIS A 72 12.74 -9.40 -9.37
N PRO A 73 12.65 -10.26 -8.33
CA PRO A 73 13.17 -9.97 -6.98
C PRO A 73 14.71 -9.89 -6.87
N GLN A 74 15.43 -10.17 -7.97
CA GLN A 74 16.88 -10.03 -8.08
C GLN A 74 17.30 -8.84 -8.96
N ALA A 75 16.36 -8.12 -9.57
CA ALA A 75 16.68 -6.97 -10.38
C ALA A 75 17.06 -5.77 -9.49
N GLN A 76 18.14 -5.10 -9.88
CA GLN A 76 18.50 -3.80 -9.32
C GLN A 76 17.32 -2.84 -9.54
N LEU A 77 16.94 -2.07 -8.52
CA LEU A 77 15.94 -1.02 -8.69
C LEU A 77 16.46 -0.06 -9.77
N ASP A 78 15.73 0.09 -10.86
CA ASP A 78 16.05 1.05 -11.91
C ASP A 78 15.54 2.45 -11.56
N ASP A 79 16.03 3.45 -12.29
CA ASP A 79 15.67 4.85 -12.09
C ASP A 79 14.15 5.08 -12.21
N GLU A 80 13.49 4.32 -13.09
CA GLU A 80 12.04 4.37 -13.27
C GLU A 80 11.30 3.95 -11.99
N THR A 81 11.71 2.85 -11.37
CA THR A 81 11.14 2.39 -10.10
C THR A 81 11.40 3.37 -8.96
N PHE A 82 12.59 3.94 -8.91
CA PHE A 82 12.91 4.95 -7.90
C PHE A 82 12.07 6.22 -8.07
N HIS A 83 11.93 6.72 -9.30
CA HIS A 83 11.09 7.88 -9.59
C HIS A 83 9.61 7.61 -9.28
N TRP A 84 9.11 6.44 -9.67
CA TRP A 84 7.74 6.03 -9.38
C TRP A 84 7.46 6.01 -7.87
N PHE A 85 8.36 5.43 -7.07
CA PHE A 85 8.21 5.35 -5.61
C PHE A 85 8.16 6.74 -4.97
N ASN A 86 9.10 7.61 -5.33
CA ASN A 86 9.15 8.97 -4.78
C ASN A 86 7.92 9.79 -5.18
N ARG A 87 7.43 9.62 -6.42
CA ARG A 87 6.20 10.26 -6.88
C ARG A 87 4.99 9.80 -6.07
N LEU A 88 4.84 8.50 -5.83
CA LEU A 88 3.76 7.97 -5.00
C LEU A 88 3.80 8.52 -3.57
N VAL A 89 4.98 8.56 -2.95
CA VAL A 89 5.15 9.12 -1.60
C VAL A 89 4.74 10.59 -1.55
N ASN A 90 5.10 11.39 -2.56
CA ASN A 90 4.69 12.79 -2.65
C ASN A 90 3.18 12.95 -2.79
N ILE A 91 2.52 12.14 -3.62
CA ILE A 91 1.06 12.15 -3.77
C ILE A 91 0.37 11.79 -2.45
N ILE A 92 0.86 10.77 -1.74
CA ILE A 92 0.33 10.39 -0.43
C ILE A 92 0.50 11.54 0.57
N HIS A 93 1.67 12.18 0.59
CA HIS A 93 1.91 13.33 1.45
C HIS A 93 0.94 14.48 1.18
N GLU A 94 0.66 14.78 -0.09
CA GLU A 94 -0.25 15.86 -0.49
C GLU A 94 -1.71 15.52 -0.19
N CYS A 95 -2.18 14.34 -0.61
CA CYS A 95 -3.60 13.98 -0.58
C CYS A 95 -4.04 13.37 0.75
N ALA A 96 -3.13 12.71 1.46
CA ALA A 96 -3.40 11.89 2.62
C ALA A 96 -2.34 12.09 3.73
N SER A 97 -2.01 13.34 4.03
CA SER A 97 -0.96 13.73 4.99
C SER A 97 -1.09 13.15 6.41
N LYS A 98 -2.28 12.66 6.79
CA LYS A 98 -2.53 12.01 8.08
C LYS A 98 -2.36 10.48 8.04
N SER A 99 -2.37 9.89 6.86
CA SER A 99 -2.18 8.45 6.69
C SER A 99 -0.74 8.06 7.02
N LYS A 100 -0.58 6.90 7.65
CA LYS A 100 0.74 6.32 7.88
C LYS A 100 1.24 5.65 6.60
N ILE A 101 2.49 5.89 6.22
CA ILE A 101 3.14 5.17 5.13
C ILE A 101 3.73 3.87 5.70
N ILE A 102 3.36 2.74 5.11
CA ILE A 102 3.78 1.40 5.53
C ILE A 102 4.60 0.80 4.40
N LEU A 103 5.88 0.55 4.64
CA LEU A 103 6.77 -0.09 3.67
C LEU A 103 6.91 -1.56 4.04
N ASN A 104 6.57 -2.46 3.12
CA ASN A 104 6.74 -3.89 3.31
C ASN A 104 7.53 -4.48 2.14
N LYS A 105 8.38 -5.46 2.39
CA LYS A 105 9.21 -6.09 1.34
C LYS A 105 8.39 -7.10 0.54
N ASP A 106 7.73 -8.01 1.25
CA ASP A 106 6.92 -9.07 0.68
C ASP A 106 5.50 -9.06 1.27
N LEU A 107 4.58 -9.80 0.64
CA LEU A 107 3.19 -9.91 1.12
C LEU A 107 3.10 -10.54 2.51
N ALA A 108 3.98 -11.51 2.79
CA ALA A 108 4.06 -12.15 4.10
C ALA A 108 4.42 -11.16 5.24
N ASP A 109 5.08 -10.05 4.89
CA ASP A 109 5.47 -9.02 5.85
C ASP A 109 4.42 -7.92 6.03
N LEU A 110 3.33 -7.94 5.25
CA LEU A 110 2.37 -6.84 5.22
C LEU A 110 1.66 -6.65 6.56
N GLU A 111 1.07 -7.71 7.13
CA GLU A 111 0.42 -7.62 8.44
C GLU A 111 1.41 -7.24 9.55
N PRO A 112 2.60 -7.88 9.67
CA PRO A 112 3.64 -7.44 10.60
C PRO A 112 4.02 -5.95 10.43
N ALA A 113 4.12 -5.46 9.20
CA ALA A 113 4.46 -4.06 8.92
C ALA A 113 3.33 -3.10 9.35
N ILE A 114 2.07 -3.45 9.07
CA ILE A 114 0.91 -2.66 9.53
C ILE A 114 0.91 -2.59 11.05
N LYS A 115 1.04 -3.73 11.75
CA LYS A 115 1.09 -3.76 13.21
C LYS A 115 2.21 -2.89 13.77
N ARG A 116 3.41 -2.92 13.17
CA ARG A 116 4.55 -2.10 13.62
C ARG A 116 4.28 -0.59 13.58
N VAL A 117 3.41 -0.15 12.69
CA VAL A 117 3.13 1.28 12.47
C VAL A 117 1.98 1.79 13.35
N PHE A 118 1.04 0.91 13.72
CA PHE A 118 -0.16 1.26 14.49
C PHE A 118 -0.20 0.77 15.94
N VAL A 119 0.77 -0.05 16.36
CA VAL A 119 0.97 -0.51 17.75
C VAL A 119 2.15 0.23 18.35
#